data_AF-A0A1V6G9E1-F1
#
_entry.id   AF-A0A1V6G9E1-F1
#
_cell.length_a   1.000
_cell.length_b   1.000
_cell.length_c   1.000
_cell.angle_alpha   90.00
_cell.angle_beta   90.00
_cell.angle_gamma   90.00
#
_symmetry.space_group_name_H-M   'P 1'
#
loop_
_entity.id
_entity.type
_entity.pdbx_description
1 polymer ?
#
loop_
_entity_poly.entity_id
_entity_poly.type
_entity_poly.pdbx_seq_one_letter_code
_entity_poly.pdbx_strand_id
1 'polypeptide(L)'
;MKNCVVAFMVLYSATLGAAEWTFPAGKGPASVFPPDPALAFPDGFKATVRFSCDLGKIDRRTRFGNLFCRGADFHGGYCVMVRYDGFLLIDILGVDPQYYMHPTKLESNREYLLELYVTKASVRVFIDGEETGSFCHEGTLDYAKKSAPLTIGSMGGYAFFGSLP
;
A
#
# COMPACT_ATOMS: atom_id res chain seq x y z
N MET A 1 -33.74 51.52 -10.56
CA MET A 1 -34.48 50.25 -10.65
C MET A 1 -33.52 49.13 -10.28
N LYS A 2 -33.84 48.39 -9.21
CA LYS A 2 -33.19 47.10 -8.86
C LYS A 2 -33.36 46.14 -10.04
N ASN A 3 -32.41 45.21 -10.24
CA ASN A 3 -32.61 43.82 -10.70
C ASN A 3 -31.21 43.18 -10.78
N CYS A 4 -30.84 42.41 -9.75
CA CYS A 4 -30.98 40.94 -9.67
C CYS A 4 -29.79 40.22 -10.31
N VAL A 5 -28.89 39.82 -9.41
CA VAL A 5 -27.80 38.87 -9.61
C VAL A 5 -28.39 37.54 -10.12
N VAL A 6 -27.81 37.00 -11.20
CA VAL A 6 -27.85 35.56 -11.48
C VAL A 6 -26.41 35.14 -11.74
N ALA A 7 -25.73 34.74 -10.67
CA ALA A 7 -24.45 34.04 -10.77
C ALA A 7 -24.78 32.58 -11.12
N PHE A 8 -24.51 32.18 -12.36
CA PHE A 8 -24.49 30.77 -12.75
C PHE A 8 -23.22 30.13 -12.16
N MET A 9 -23.32 29.57 -10.95
CA MET A 9 -22.35 28.58 -10.49
C MET A 9 -22.58 27.31 -11.28
N VAL A 10 -21.81 27.13 -12.36
CA VAL A 10 -21.65 25.82 -12.98
C VAL A 10 -20.84 24.98 -11.99
N LEU A 11 -21.53 24.17 -11.21
CA LEU A 11 -20.95 23.05 -10.48
C LEU A 11 -20.42 22.06 -11.53
N TYR A 12 -19.17 22.25 -11.95
CA TYR A 12 -18.43 21.22 -12.63
C TYR A 12 -18.21 20.09 -11.62
N SER A 13 -19.07 19.07 -11.69
CA SER A 13 -18.80 17.77 -11.13
C SER A 13 -17.54 17.23 -11.82
N ALA A 14 -16.38 17.56 -11.26
CA ALA A 14 -15.14 16.87 -11.58
C ALA A 14 -15.31 15.45 -11.05
N THR A 15 -15.81 14.55 -11.90
CA THR A 15 -15.57 13.13 -11.76
C THR A 15 -14.05 12.98 -11.85
N LEU A 16 -13.39 13.01 -10.68
CA LEU A 16 -12.07 12.45 -10.48
C LEU A 16 -12.21 10.96 -10.79
N GLY A 17 -12.21 10.62 -12.08
CA GLY A 17 -11.86 9.28 -12.50
C GLY A 17 -10.47 9.07 -11.96
N ALA A 18 -10.37 8.35 -10.84
CA ALA A 18 -9.13 7.75 -10.43
C ALA A 18 -8.66 6.97 -11.65
N ALA A 19 -7.65 7.52 -12.34
CA ALA A 19 -7.05 6.83 -13.46
C ALA A 19 -6.39 5.60 -12.86
N GLU A 20 -7.12 4.50 -12.86
CA GLU A 20 -6.66 3.18 -12.48
C GLU A 20 -5.40 2.92 -13.30
N TRP A 21 -4.26 2.86 -12.62
CA TRP A 21 -2.98 2.86 -13.29
C TRP A 21 -2.76 1.51 -13.97
N THR A 22 -2.70 1.52 -15.30
CA THR A 22 -2.46 0.32 -16.11
C THR A 22 -0.97 0.09 -16.33
N PHE A 23 -0.48 -1.12 -16.09
CA PHE A 23 0.89 -1.52 -16.40
C PHE A 23 1.16 -1.51 -17.92
N PRO A 24 2.37 -1.11 -18.37
CA PRO A 24 2.80 -1.38 -19.74
C PRO A 24 2.71 -2.88 -20.03
N ALA A 25 2.28 -3.24 -21.25
CA ALA A 25 2.16 -4.64 -21.66
C ALA A 25 3.47 -5.40 -21.41
N GLY A 26 3.40 -6.51 -20.65
CA GLY A 26 4.55 -7.33 -20.30
C GLY A 26 5.39 -6.82 -19.12
N LYS A 27 5.03 -5.69 -18.47
CA LYS A 27 5.69 -5.15 -17.27
C LYS A 27 4.79 -5.25 -16.03
N GLY A 28 4.21 -6.42 -15.82
CA GLY A 28 3.53 -6.74 -14.56
C GLY A 28 4.47 -6.67 -13.35
N PRO A 29 3.93 -6.75 -12.12
CA PRO A 29 4.70 -6.62 -10.88
C PRO A 29 5.91 -7.56 -10.83
N ALA A 30 6.97 -7.11 -10.16
CA ALA A 30 8.31 -7.71 -10.16
C ALA A 30 8.37 -9.15 -9.65
N SER A 31 7.31 -9.64 -9.00
CA SER A 31 6.97 -11.06 -8.84
C SER A 31 5.50 -11.18 -8.47
N VAL A 32 4.78 -12.12 -9.10
CA VAL A 32 3.41 -12.50 -8.72
C VAL A 32 3.49 -13.85 -8.03
N PHE A 33 3.08 -13.91 -6.78
CA PHE A 33 3.01 -15.14 -6.01
C PHE A 33 1.58 -15.68 -6.04
N PRO A 34 1.38 -17.00 -6.24
CA PRO A 34 0.05 -17.58 -6.18
C PRO A 34 -0.58 -17.30 -4.80
N PRO A 35 -1.92 -17.27 -4.69
CA PRO A 35 -2.56 -17.13 -3.40
C PRO A 35 -2.09 -18.23 -2.44
N ASP A 36 -1.43 -17.82 -1.37
CA ASP A 36 -0.99 -18.74 -0.32
C ASP A 36 -2.10 -18.90 0.74
N PRO A 37 -2.64 -20.12 0.96
CA PRO A 37 -3.58 -20.40 2.04
C PRO A 37 -3.00 -20.07 3.43
N ALA A 38 -1.69 -20.19 3.63
CA ALA A 38 -1.04 -19.82 4.88
C ALA A 38 -1.00 -18.31 5.10
N LEU A 39 -1.17 -17.49 4.05
CA LEU A 39 -1.39 -16.04 4.17
C LEU A 39 -2.89 -15.69 4.20
N ALA A 40 -3.78 -16.65 4.02
CA ALA A 40 -5.22 -16.48 4.21
C ALA A 40 -5.57 -16.70 5.69
N PHE A 41 -5.05 -15.84 6.56
CA PHE A 41 -5.34 -15.91 7.99
C PHE A 41 -6.65 -15.12 8.28
N PRO A 42 -7.76 -15.78 8.63
CA PRO A 42 -8.99 -15.08 9.00
C PRO A 42 -8.83 -14.24 10.29
N ASP A 43 -7.79 -14.52 11.08
CA ASP A 43 -7.52 -13.87 12.36
C ASP A 43 -6.36 -12.85 12.30
N GLY A 44 -5.74 -12.63 11.13
CA GLY A 44 -4.57 -11.77 10.99
C GLY A 44 -3.72 -12.09 9.75
N PHE A 45 -2.43 -11.78 9.72
CA PHE A 45 -1.41 -12.41 8.88
C PHE A 45 -0.02 -11.95 9.32
N LYS A 46 1.01 -12.69 8.92
CA LYS A 46 2.41 -12.23 8.98
C LYS A 46 2.90 -12.04 7.54
N ALA A 47 3.51 -10.89 7.26
CA ALA A 47 4.27 -10.67 6.04
C ALA A 47 5.73 -10.39 6.40
N THR A 48 6.67 -11.04 5.71
CA THR A 48 8.12 -10.83 5.88
C THR A 48 8.72 -10.50 4.53
N VAL A 49 9.33 -9.31 4.42
CA VAL A 49 9.84 -8.78 3.15
C VAL A 49 11.24 -8.24 3.35
N ARG A 50 12.19 -8.77 2.58
CA ARG A 50 13.50 -8.12 2.40
C ARG A 50 13.39 -7.15 1.23
N PHE A 51 13.80 -5.90 1.40
CA PHE A 51 13.71 -4.90 0.34
C PHE A 51 14.77 -3.81 0.45
N SER A 52 15.06 -3.17 -0.68
CA SER A 52 15.72 -1.86 -0.74
C SER A 52 14.93 -0.97 -1.69
N CYS A 53 14.97 0.35 -1.47
CA CYS A 53 14.21 1.30 -2.28
C CYS A 53 15.06 2.55 -2.56
N ASP A 54 15.13 2.96 -3.84
CA ASP A 54 15.69 4.26 -4.23
C ASP A 54 14.62 5.34 -4.04
N LEU A 55 14.62 6.00 -2.88
CA LEU A 55 13.60 7.00 -2.53
C LEU A 55 13.60 8.18 -3.52
N GLY A 56 14.76 8.48 -4.13
CA GLY A 56 14.89 9.53 -5.13
C GLY A 56 14.18 9.24 -6.46
N LYS A 57 13.81 7.98 -6.69
CA LYS A 57 13.05 7.54 -7.88
C LYS A 57 11.55 7.38 -7.64
N ILE A 58 11.07 7.55 -6.41
CA ILE A 58 9.64 7.55 -6.12
C ILE A 58 8.99 8.73 -6.87
N ASP A 59 7.95 8.44 -7.64
CA ASP A 59 7.28 9.44 -8.47
C ASP A 59 6.78 10.63 -7.62
N ARG A 60 7.03 11.85 -8.12
CA ARG A 60 6.72 13.07 -7.37
C ARG A 60 5.23 13.36 -7.24
N ARG A 61 4.42 12.81 -8.13
CA ARG A 61 2.96 12.99 -8.14
C ARG A 61 2.31 12.01 -7.17
N THR A 62 2.67 10.73 -7.23
CA THR A 62 2.10 9.72 -6.31
C THR A 62 2.71 9.84 -4.93
N ARG A 63 4.02 10.11 -4.80
CA ARG A 63 4.79 10.15 -3.54
C ARG A 63 4.92 8.80 -2.83
N PHE A 64 4.49 7.72 -3.45
CA PHE A 64 4.57 6.35 -2.92
C PHE A 64 5.02 5.38 -4.00
N GLY A 65 5.76 4.35 -3.60
CA GLY A 65 5.98 3.13 -4.36
C GLY A 65 5.47 1.92 -3.59
N ASN A 66 4.72 1.03 -4.23
CA ASN A 66 4.17 -0.11 -3.51
C ASN A 66 5.27 -1.15 -3.28
N LEU A 67 5.43 -1.54 -2.01
CA LEU A 67 6.34 -2.61 -1.63
C LEU A 67 5.69 -3.95 -1.93
N PHE A 68 4.48 -4.18 -1.39
CA PHE A 68 3.66 -5.33 -1.74
C PHE A 68 2.18 -5.03 -1.55
N CYS A 69 1.32 -5.66 -2.36
CA CYS A 69 -0.12 -5.57 -2.20
C CYS A 69 -0.78 -6.91 -2.52
N ARG A 70 -1.85 -7.22 -1.79
CA ARG A 70 -2.73 -8.35 -2.09
C ARG A 70 -4.01 -7.81 -2.72
N GLY A 71 -4.26 -8.21 -3.96
CA GLY A 71 -5.26 -7.58 -4.82
C GLY A 71 -4.65 -7.11 -6.14
N ALA A 72 -5.47 -6.50 -7.00
CA ALA A 72 -4.97 -5.89 -8.24
C ALA A 72 -4.12 -4.63 -7.96
N ASP A 73 -4.48 -3.87 -6.92
CA ASP A 73 -3.89 -2.61 -6.52
C ASP A 73 -4.14 -2.29 -5.04
N PHE A 74 -3.89 -1.04 -4.63
CA PHE A 74 -4.11 -0.54 -3.28
C PHE A 74 -5.58 -0.42 -2.88
N HIS A 75 -6.53 -0.52 -3.82
CA HIS A 75 -7.97 -0.53 -3.51
C HIS A 75 -8.49 -1.94 -3.18
N GLY A 76 -7.71 -2.98 -3.46
CA GLY A 76 -8.20 -4.35 -3.56
C GLY A 76 -7.89 -5.28 -2.38
N GLY A 77 -7.60 -4.78 -1.17
CA GLY A 77 -7.29 -5.61 -0.01
C GLY A 77 -6.34 -4.94 0.96
N TYR A 78 -5.07 -5.34 0.96
CA TYR A 78 -4.03 -4.63 1.72
C TYR A 78 -2.85 -4.27 0.84
N CYS A 79 -2.20 -3.16 1.15
CA CYS A 79 -1.05 -2.68 0.41
C CYS A 79 -0.10 -1.94 1.37
N VAL A 80 1.17 -2.30 1.30
CA VAL A 80 2.25 -1.62 2.04
C VAL A 80 3.08 -0.86 1.03
N MET A 81 3.32 0.41 1.31
CA MET A 81 3.98 1.33 0.40
C MET A 81 5.12 2.05 1.11
N VAL A 82 6.20 2.31 0.36
CA VAL A 82 7.30 3.19 0.79
C VAL A 82 7.04 4.58 0.23
N ARG A 83 7.15 5.60 1.08
CA ARG A 83 7.07 7.00 0.67
C ARG A 83 8.42 7.57 0.31
N TYR A 84 8.40 8.61 -0.53
CA TYR A 84 9.59 9.40 -0.88
C TYR A 84 10.34 9.98 0.34
N ASP A 85 9.66 10.19 1.47
CA ASP A 85 10.22 10.71 2.73
C ASP A 85 10.67 9.60 3.69
N GLY A 86 10.70 8.34 3.23
CA GLY A 86 11.17 7.19 4.00
C GLY A 86 10.14 6.64 4.99
N PHE A 87 8.89 7.08 4.93
CA PHE A 87 7.82 6.53 5.77
C PHE A 87 7.20 5.30 5.10
N LEU A 88 6.59 4.42 5.91
CA LEU A 88 5.73 3.36 5.39
C LEU A 88 4.27 3.81 5.48
N LEU A 89 3.51 3.56 4.43
CA LEU A 89 2.06 3.61 4.46
C LEU A 89 1.52 2.18 4.44
N ILE A 90 0.73 1.84 5.44
CA ILE A 90 0.04 0.56 5.55
C ILE A 90 -1.44 0.84 5.31
N ASP A 91 -1.97 0.32 4.20
CA ASP A 91 -3.38 0.40 3.81
C ASP A 91 -4.01 -0.99 3.97
N ILE A 92 -5.04 -1.09 4.81
CA ILE A 92 -5.78 -2.32 5.08
C ILE A 92 -7.27 -2.05 4.93
N LEU A 93 -7.88 -2.60 3.90
CA LEU A 93 -9.31 -2.45 3.65
C LEU A 93 -10.15 -3.12 4.75
N GLY A 94 -11.22 -2.44 5.16
CA GLY A 94 -12.22 -2.95 6.09
C GLY A 94 -11.93 -2.69 7.58
N VAL A 95 -10.82 -2.02 7.89
CA VAL A 95 -10.48 -1.61 9.27
C VAL A 95 -10.42 -0.08 9.42
N ASP A 96 -10.54 0.41 10.65
CA ASP A 96 -10.36 1.81 11.04
C ASP A 96 -9.29 1.93 12.13
N PRO A 97 -8.19 2.68 11.92
CA PRO A 97 -7.86 3.40 10.70
C PRO A 97 -7.45 2.45 9.56
N GLN A 98 -8.00 2.68 8.37
CA GLN A 98 -7.59 1.95 7.15
C GLN A 98 -6.14 2.30 6.75
N TYR A 99 -5.78 3.57 6.90
CA TYR A 99 -4.46 4.10 6.56
C TYR A 99 -3.66 4.38 7.82
N TYR A 100 -2.52 3.73 7.95
CA TYR A 100 -1.55 4.04 8.99
C TYR A 100 -0.22 4.48 8.39
N MET A 101 0.23 5.67 8.80
CA MET A 101 1.50 6.24 8.41
C MET A 101 2.55 5.96 9.47
N HIS A 102 3.46 5.04 9.18
CA HIS A 102 4.52 4.64 10.09
C HIS A 102 5.81 5.45 9.84
N PRO A 103 6.34 6.20 10.82
CA PRO A 103 7.47 7.11 10.64
C PRO A 103 8.84 6.40 10.69
N THR A 104 9.02 5.40 9.83
CA THR A 104 10.16 4.47 9.82
C THR A 104 11.53 5.12 9.53
N LYS A 105 11.56 6.30 8.90
CA LYS A 105 12.78 7.00 8.44
C LYS A 105 13.71 6.11 7.61
N LEU A 106 13.16 5.40 6.63
CA LEU A 106 13.93 4.59 5.70
C LEU A 106 14.94 5.45 4.92
N GLU A 107 16.10 4.87 4.64
CA GLU A 107 17.19 5.45 3.86
C GLU A 107 17.19 4.87 2.45
N SER A 108 17.56 5.71 1.48
CA SER A 108 17.61 5.29 0.09
C SER A 108 18.69 4.22 -0.14
N ASN A 109 18.33 3.16 -0.87
CA ASN A 109 19.19 2.05 -1.27
C ASN A 109 19.79 1.20 -0.13
N ARG A 110 19.34 1.38 1.13
CA ARG A 110 19.65 0.45 2.23
C ARG A 110 18.74 -0.77 2.13
N GLU A 111 19.29 -1.95 2.41
CA GLU A 111 18.50 -3.17 2.59
C GLU A 111 17.83 -3.18 3.96
N TYR A 112 16.56 -3.55 4.00
CA TYR A 112 15.72 -3.65 5.18
C TYR A 112 15.03 -5.01 5.24
N LEU A 113 14.84 -5.52 6.45
CA LEU A 113 13.89 -6.59 6.74
C LEU A 113 12.64 -5.98 7.37
N LEU A 114 11.54 -5.95 6.63
CA LEU A 114 10.22 -5.62 7.18
C LEU A 114 9.52 -6.90 7.64
N GLU A 115 9.02 -6.91 8.87
CA GLU A 115 8.01 -7.86 9.30
C GLU A 115 6.76 -7.11 9.75
N LEU A 116 5.62 -7.47 9.16
CA LEU A 116 4.31 -6.94 9.52
C LEU A 116 3.51 -8.06 10.17
N TYR A 117 3.00 -7.81 11.37
CA TYR A 117 2.07 -8.69 12.07
C TYR A 117 0.73 -8.00 12.16
N VAL A 118 -0.23 -8.45 11.37
CA VAL A 118 -1.62 -8.00 11.43
C VAL A 118 -2.40 -9.02 12.25
N THR A 119 -3.17 -8.52 13.21
CA THR A 119 -4.08 -9.32 14.05
C THR A 119 -5.49 -8.76 13.92
N LYS A 120 -6.47 -9.40 14.57
CA LYS A 120 -7.86 -8.90 14.64
C LYS A 120 -8.02 -7.48 15.19
N ALA A 121 -7.09 -6.99 16.00
CA ALA A 121 -7.26 -5.73 16.72
C ALA A 121 -6.06 -4.78 16.57
N SER A 122 -4.97 -5.24 15.95
CA SER A 122 -3.76 -4.43 15.86
C SER A 122 -2.88 -4.81 14.69
N VAL A 123 -2.02 -3.87 14.30
CA VAL A 123 -0.87 -4.09 13.43
C VAL A 123 0.39 -3.75 14.19
N ARG A 124 1.42 -4.58 14.04
CA ARG A 124 2.76 -4.35 14.60
C ARG A 124 3.79 -4.37 13.47
N VAL A 125 4.68 -3.40 13.48
CA VAL A 125 5.68 -3.16 12.43
C VAL A 125 7.06 -3.37 13.00
N PHE A 126 7.81 -4.28 12.41
CA PHE A 126 9.19 -4.56 12.76
C PHE A 126 10.10 -4.24 11.59
N ILE A 127 11.22 -3.60 11.89
CA ILE A 127 12.27 -3.28 10.91
C ILE A 127 13.57 -3.82 11.47
N ASP A 128 14.26 -4.62 10.66
CA ASP A 128 15.53 -5.27 11.03
C ASP A 128 15.45 -6.05 12.35
N GLY A 129 14.28 -6.64 12.63
CA GLY A 129 14.00 -7.43 13.83
C GLY A 129 13.55 -6.63 15.05
N GLU A 130 13.53 -5.29 14.98
CA GLU A 130 13.08 -4.43 16.08
C GLU A 130 11.66 -3.92 15.84
N GLU A 131 10.78 -3.98 16.85
CA GLU A 131 9.46 -3.36 16.77
C GLU A 131 9.62 -1.84 16.76
N THR A 132 9.24 -1.22 15.65
CA THR A 132 9.38 0.24 15.45
C THR A 132 8.07 0.97 15.67
N GLY A 133 6.93 0.27 15.63
CA GLY A 133 5.64 0.85 15.95
C GLY A 133 4.48 -0.12 15.79
N SER A 134 3.32 0.33 16.25
CA SER A 134 2.06 -0.41 16.19
C SER A 134 0.87 0.53 16.20
N PHE A 135 -0.27 0.05 15.71
CA PHE A 135 -1.55 0.72 15.86
C PHE A 135 -2.65 -0.29 16.11
N CYS A 136 -3.63 0.10 16.95
CA CYS A 136 -4.87 -0.65 17.09
C CYS A 136 -5.83 -0.26 15.98
N HIS A 137 -6.68 -1.20 15.58
CA HIS A 137 -7.75 -0.97 14.62
C HIS A 137 -9.02 -1.69 15.04
N GLU A 138 -10.15 -1.19 14.57
CA GLU A 138 -11.45 -1.85 14.65
C GLU A 138 -11.95 -2.22 13.26
N GLY A 139 -12.94 -3.11 13.16
CA GLY A 139 -13.55 -3.52 11.90
C GLY A 139 -13.30 -4.98 11.56
N THR A 140 -13.38 -5.31 10.26
CA THR A 140 -13.18 -6.67 9.76
C THR A 140 -12.21 -6.61 8.61
N LEU A 141 -11.14 -7.40 8.70
CA LEU A 141 -10.15 -7.51 7.64
C LEU A 141 -10.82 -8.05 6.37
N ASP A 142 -11.08 -7.16 5.42
CA ASP A 142 -11.64 -7.53 4.11
C ASP A 142 -10.46 -7.84 3.18
N TYR A 143 -9.98 -9.07 3.28
CA TYR A 143 -8.96 -9.54 2.37
C TYR A 143 -9.54 -9.58 0.95
N ALA A 144 -8.75 -9.09 -0.02
CA ALA A 144 -8.96 -9.33 -1.44
C ALA A 144 -9.59 -10.70 -1.69
N LYS A 145 -10.54 -10.82 -2.64
CA LYS A 145 -11.14 -12.10 -3.04
C LYS A 145 -10.07 -13.20 -2.96
N LYS A 146 -10.28 -14.25 -2.15
CA LYS A 146 -9.25 -15.24 -1.76
C LYS A 146 -8.35 -15.76 -2.89
N SER A 147 -8.82 -15.67 -4.15
CA SER A 147 -8.10 -16.00 -5.38
C SER A 147 -7.10 -14.94 -5.88
N ALA A 148 -7.03 -13.75 -5.29
CA ALA A 148 -6.15 -12.68 -5.73
C ALA A 148 -4.70 -12.96 -5.30
N PRO A 149 -3.73 -12.90 -6.23
CA PRO A 149 -2.33 -13.16 -5.92
C PRO A 149 -1.71 -12.02 -5.10
N LEU A 150 -0.58 -12.32 -4.47
CA LEU A 150 0.27 -11.33 -3.81
C LEU A 150 1.28 -10.79 -4.82
N THR A 151 1.49 -9.48 -4.83
CA THR A 151 2.37 -8.80 -5.78
C THR A 151 3.44 -8.00 -5.05
N ILE A 152 4.72 -8.18 -5.43
CA ILE A 152 5.84 -7.34 -4.94
C ILE A 152 6.18 -6.28 -6.00
N GLY A 153 6.50 -5.06 -5.56
CA GLY A 153 6.95 -3.98 -6.43
C GLY A 153 5.88 -3.53 -7.42
N SER A 154 4.61 -3.69 -7.03
CA SER A 154 3.46 -3.34 -7.86
C SER A 154 3.40 -1.83 -8.09
N MET A 155 3.22 -1.41 -9.33
CA MET A 155 3.15 -0.02 -9.81
C MET A 155 4.40 0.85 -9.58
N GLY A 156 5.11 1.20 -10.67
CA GLY A 156 6.03 2.36 -10.67
C GLY A 156 7.44 2.17 -11.25
N GLY A 157 7.75 1.04 -11.91
CA GLY A 157 9.03 0.90 -12.64
C GLY A 157 10.27 0.85 -11.73
N TYR A 158 10.08 0.42 -10.49
CA TYR A 158 11.12 0.35 -9.48
C TYR A 158 11.98 -0.92 -9.63
N ALA A 159 13.27 -0.80 -9.39
CA ALA A 159 14.16 -1.95 -9.19
C ALA A 159 14.05 -2.39 -7.73
N PHE A 160 13.02 -3.17 -7.41
CA PHE A 160 12.94 -3.88 -6.13
C PHE A 160 13.76 -5.17 -6.23
N PHE A 161 14.70 -5.35 -5.30
CA PHE A 161 15.30 -6.64 -5.01
C PHE A 161 14.71 -7.12 -3.68
N GLY A 162 14.00 -8.24 -3.71
CA GLY A 162 13.37 -8.79 -2.53
C GLY A 162 12.78 -10.16 -2.78
N SER A 163 12.80 -11.00 -1.75
CA SER A 163 12.07 -12.26 -1.71
C SER A 163 10.99 -12.16 -0.63
N LEU A 164 9.78 -12.61 -0.98
CA LEU A 164 8.85 -13.14 0.00
C LEU A 164 9.26 -14.60 0.25
N PRO A 165 9.28 -15.10 1.50
CA PRO A 165 9.40 -16.53 1.76
C PRO A 165 8.21 -17.30 1.16
#